data_AF-A0A963I2P8-F1
#
_entry.id   AF-A0A963I2P8-F1
#
_cell.length_a   1.000
_cell.length_b   1.000
_cell.length_c   1.000
_cell.angle_alpha   90.00
_cell.angle_beta   90.00
_cell.angle_gamma   90.00
#
_symmetry.space_group_name_H-M   'P 1'
#
loop_
_entity.id
_entity.type
_entity.pdbx_description
1 polymer ?
#
loop_
_entity_poly.entity_id
_entity_poly.type
_entity_poly.pdbx_seq_one_letter_code
_entity_poly.pdbx_strand_id
1 'polypeptide(L)'
;MTGIAELDDSHDAFIRMASRLSQAAATPMSADERDRLVPELLQDTISTVTQHFVAEERLMKSYGYRAQDPDGFSDHLEAHADFTAEVCRIVCAMEQFTEDSLAQLCRMLTDFSAAHSERHDLPFVRHVCASAMN
;
A
#
# COMPACT_ATOMS: atom_id res chain seq x y z
N MET A 1 -10.69 7.54 -3.84
CA MET A 1 -11.74 6.96 -2.98
C MET A 1 -12.67 6.15 -3.86
N THR A 2 -12.96 4.93 -3.44
CA THR A 2 -13.64 3.85 -4.16
C THR A 2 -15.13 3.77 -3.84
N GLY A 3 -15.59 4.33 -2.72
CA GLY A 3 -16.96 4.19 -2.24
C GLY A 3 -17.22 2.89 -1.47
N ILE A 4 -16.21 2.04 -1.31
CA ILE A 4 -16.25 0.88 -0.41
C ILE A 4 -15.51 1.28 0.86
N ALA A 5 -16.25 1.49 1.96
CA ALA A 5 -15.73 2.08 3.20
C ALA A 5 -14.44 1.40 3.70
N GLU A 6 -14.37 0.07 3.67
CA GLU A 6 -13.17 -0.67 4.11
C GLU A 6 -11.93 -0.42 3.22
N LEU A 7 -12.11 -0.29 1.90
CA LEU A 7 -11.01 0.06 0.99
C LEU A 7 -10.59 1.51 1.15
N ASP A 8 -11.57 2.39 1.33
CA ASP A 8 -11.37 3.81 1.54
C ASP A 8 -10.61 4.11 2.84
N ASP A 9 -10.97 3.45 3.94
CA ASP A 9 -10.28 3.55 5.22
C ASP A 9 -8.81 3.07 5.12
N SER A 10 -8.57 2.02 4.32
CA SER A 10 -7.21 1.49 4.12
C SER A 10 -6.36 2.34 3.16
N HIS A 11 -6.94 2.94 2.12
CA HIS A 11 -6.26 3.97 1.31
C HIS A 11 -5.88 5.20 2.13
N ASP A 12 -6.77 5.64 3.02
CA ASP A 12 -6.47 6.73 3.94
C ASP A 12 -5.33 6.38 4.91
N ALA A 13 -5.25 5.12 5.35
CA ALA A 13 -4.13 4.64 6.16
C ALA A 13 -2.80 4.71 5.39
N PHE A 14 -2.82 4.37 4.10
CA PHE A 14 -1.67 4.52 3.21
C PHE A 14 -1.19 5.97 3.11
N ILE A 15 -2.11 6.91 2.89
CA ILE A 15 -1.79 8.34 2.79
C ILE A 15 -1.18 8.86 4.10
N ARG A 16 -1.75 8.47 5.25
CA ARG A 16 -1.22 8.84 6.57
C ARG A 16 0.19 8.29 6.80
N MET A 17 0.42 7.03 6.42
CA MET A 17 1.75 6.40 6.50
C MET A 17 2.76 7.11 5.61
N ALA A 18 2.43 7.39 4.34
CA ALA A 18 3.31 8.14 3.42
C ALA A 18 3.61 9.54 3.97
N SER A 19 2.62 10.22 4.55
CA SER A 19 2.82 11.53 5.19
C SER A 19 3.79 11.46 6.38
N ARG A 20 3.70 10.41 7.21
CA ARG A 20 4.63 10.20 8.34
C ARG A 20 6.07 9.96 7.84
N LEU A 21 6.24 9.14 6.80
CA LEU A 21 7.54 8.91 6.17
C LEU A 21 8.12 10.20 5.59
N SER A 22 7.31 10.98 4.87
CA SER A 22 7.73 12.28 4.33
C SER A 22 8.14 13.25 5.43
N GLN A 23 7.42 13.29 6.55
CA GLN A 23 7.75 14.16 7.67
C GLN A 23 9.06 13.75 8.34
N ALA A 24 9.26 12.44 8.56
CA ALA A 24 10.50 11.91 9.10
C ALA A 24 11.70 12.17 8.18
N ALA A 25 11.49 12.10 6.86
CA ALA A 25 12.52 12.42 5.88
C ALA A 25 12.88 13.93 5.85
N ALA A 26 11.93 14.81 6.16
CA ALA A 26 12.13 16.26 6.09
C ALA A 26 12.64 16.89 7.41
N THR A 27 12.61 16.13 8.50
CA THR A 27 12.94 16.64 9.84
C THR A 27 14.32 16.11 10.26
N PRO A 28 15.30 16.97 10.54
CA PRO A 28 16.57 16.53 11.10
C PRO A 28 16.35 15.79 12.42
N MET A 29 16.89 14.58 12.54
CA MET A 29 16.81 13.76 13.75
C MET A 29 18.20 13.51 14.31
N SER A 30 18.31 13.45 15.63
CA SER A 30 19.48 12.84 16.28
C SER A 30 19.56 11.33 15.98
N ALA A 31 20.72 10.73 16.22
CA ALA A 31 20.90 9.28 16.05
C ALA A 31 19.92 8.48 16.94
N ASP A 32 19.76 8.86 18.20
CA ASP A 32 18.87 8.18 19.14
C ASP A 32 17.39 8.27 18.72
N GLU A 33 16.95 9.42 18.19
CA GLU A 33 15.59 9.59 17.67
C GLU A 33 15.36 8.72 16.44
N ARG A 34 16.34 8.68 15.54
CA ARG A 34 16.29 7.88 14.31
C ARG A 34 16.23 6.39 14.61
N ASP A 35 17.11 5.90 15.49
CA ASP A 35 17.19 4.48 15.88
C ASP A 35 15.89 3.99 16.54
N ARG A 36 15.12 4.90 17.15
CA ARG A 36 13.82 4.59 17.73
C ARG A 36 12.67 4.70 16.72
N LEU A 37 12.60 5.79 15.97
CA LEU A 37 11.45 6.12 15.12
C LEU A 37 11.42 5.30 13.82
N VAL A 38 12.59 5.11 13.19
CA VAL A 38 12.66 4.44 11.88
C VAL A 38 12.10 3.02 11.96
N PRO A 39 12.53 2.14 12.90
CA PRO A 39 12.01 0.77 12.92
C PRO A 39 10.49 0.71 13.09
N GLU A 40 9.92 1.61 13.88
CA GLU A 40 8.46 1.74 14.05
C GLU A 40 7.79 2.11 12.71
N LEU A 41 8.30 3.13 12.01
CA LEU A 41 7.75 3.56 10.72
C LEU A 41 7.79 2.45 9.66
N LEU A 42 8.87 1.66 9.61
CA LEU A 42 9.02 0.58 8.64
C LEU A 42 8.09 -0.58 8.97
N GLN A 43 7.97 -0.94 10.25
CA GLN A 43 7.05 -1.98 10.70
C GLN A 43 5.59 -1.58 10.44
N ASP A 44 5.23 -0.32 10.71
CA ASP A 44 3.93 0.25 10.38
C ASP A 44 3.68 0.23 8.87
N THR A 45 4.71 0.51 8.07
CA THR A 45 4.62 0.48 6.61
C THR A 45 4.29 -0.90 6.09
N ILE A 46 5.07 -1.92 6.48
CA ILE A 46 4.84 -3.31 6.06
C ILE A 46 3.47 -3.78 6.53
N SER A 47 3.11 -3.48 7.78
CA SER A 47 1.82 -3.86 8.35
C SER A 47 0.65 -3.25 7.57
N THR A 48 0.70 -1.94 7.28
CA THR A 48 -0.35 -1.22 6.56
C THR A 48 -0.52 -1.75 5.13
N VAL A 49 0.58 -1.94 4.39
CA VAL A 49 0.57 -2.48 3.03
C VAL A 49 -0.05 -3.87 3.00
N THR A 50 0.43 -4.76 3.87
CA THR A 50 -0.01 -6.15 3.89
C THR A 50 -1.48 -6.27 4.29
N GLN A 51 -1.92 -5.50 5.29
CA GLN A 51 -3.32 -5.54 5.75
C GLN A 51 -4.29 -5.04 4.68
N HIS A 52 -3.95 -3.97 3.96
CA HIS A 52 -4.77 -3.46 2.86
C HIS A 52 -4.92 -4.50 1.76
N PHE A 53 -3.82 -5.07 1.25
CA PHE A 53 -3.88 -6.08 0.20
C PHE A 53 -4.68 -7.32 0.63
N VAL A 54 -4.48 -7.81 1.86
CA VAL A 54 -5.27 -8.94 2.39
C VAL A 54 -6.77 -8.61 2.44
N ALA A 55 -7.13 -7.39 2.86
CA ALA A 55 -8.52 -6.95 2.90
C ALA A 55 -9.12 -6.86 1.50
N GLU A 56 -8.42 -6.24 0.55
CA GLU A 56 -8.88 -6.11 -0.83
C GLU A 56 -9.00 -7.47 -1.52
N GLU A 57 -8.03 -8.36 -1.37
CA GLU A 57 -8.09 -9.72 -1.91
C GLU A 57 -9.26 -10.52 -1.38
N ARG A 58 -9.58 -10.36 -0.09
CA ARG A 58 -10.77 -10.96 0.50
C ARG A 58 -12.02 -10.39 -0.16
N LEU A 59 -12.11 -9.08 -0.35
CA LEU A 59 -13.24 -8.43 -1.02
C LEU A 59 -13.37 -8.89 -2.47
N MET A 60 -12.28 -8.92 -3.25
CA MET A 60 -12.26 -9.45 -4.61
C MET A 60 -12.82 -10.87 -4.70
N LYS A 61 -12.42 -11.74 -3.76
CA LYS A 61 -12.95 -13.11 -3.65
C LYS A 61 -14.44 -13.11 -3.31
N SER A 62 -14.87 -12.31 -2.34
CA SER A 62 -16.26 -12.22 -1.89
C SER A 62 -17.22 -11.70 -2.96
N TYR A 63 -16.77 -10.78 -3.82
CA TYR A 63 -17.57 -10.27 -4.94
C TYR A 63 -17.43 -11.11 -6.22
N GLY A 64 -16.66 -12.20 -6.19
CA GLY A 64 -16.51 -13.09 -7.32
C GLY A 64 -15.73 -12.49 -8.49
N TYR A 65 -14.83 -11.53 -8.22
CA TYR A 65 -14.06 -10.82 -9.24
C TYR A 65 -13.31 -11.78 -10.16
N ARG A 66 -12.66 -12.80 -9.58
CA ARG A 66 -11.96 -13.88 -10.30
C ARG A 66 -12.82 -14.59 -11.36
N ALA A 67 -14.12 -14.78 -11.11
CA ALA A 67 -14.98 -15.50 -12.04
C ALA A 67 -15.37 -14.65 -13.26
N GLN A 68 -15.41 -13.32 -13.10
CA GLN A 68 -15.82 -12.41 -14.16
C GLN A 68 -14.62 -11.85 -14.93
N ASP A 69 -13.49 -11.63 -14.25
CA ASP A 69 -12.25 -11.12 -14.82
C ASP A 69 -11.05 -11.88 -14.21
N PRO A 70 -10.77 -13.11 -14.68
CA PRO A 70 -9.71 -13.94 -14.13
C PRO A 70 -8.32 -13.36 -14.37
N ASP A 71 -8.12 -12.68 -15.50
CA ASP A 71 -6.83 -12.07 -15.86
C ASP A 71 -6.60 -10.83 -14.98
N GLY A 72 -7.57 -9.92 -14.89
CA GLY A 72 -7.48 -8.75 -14.00
C GLY A 72 -7.29 -9.13 -12.53
N PHE A 73 -7.98 -10.19 -12.06
CA PHE A 73 -7.75 -10.73 -10.72
C PHE A 73 -6.32 -11.25 -10.52
N SER A 74 -5.77 -11.98 -11.50
CA SER A 74 -4.40 -12.51 -11.39
C SER A 74 -3.37 -11.38 -11.39
N ASP A 75 -3.52 -10.42 -12.31
CA ASP A 75 -2.63 -9.26 -12.43
C ASP A 75 -2.66 -8.39 -11.17
N HIS A 76 -3.83 -8.24 -10.53
CA HIS A 76 -3.98 -7.51 -9.26
C HIS A 76 -3.21 -8.21 -8.13
N LEU A 77 -3.32 -9.53 -8.00
CA LEU A 77 -2.58 -10.30 -6.99
C LEU A 77 -1.06 -10.25 -7.23
N GLU A 78 -0.61 -10.32 -8.48
CA GLU A 78 0.81 -10.22 -8.81
C GLU A 78 1.36 -8.84 -8.45
N ALA A 79 0.62 -7.77 -8.75
CA ALA A 79 0.99 -6.40 -8.35
C ALA A 79 1.14 -6.25 -6.83
N HIS A 80 0.24 -6.85 -6.03
CA HIS A 80 0.37 -6.88 -4.57
C HIS A 80 1.63 -7.60 -4.10
N ALA A 81 1.89 -8.77 -4.68
CA ALA A 81 3.03 -9.61 -4.31
C ALA A 81 4.35 -8.92 -4.64
N ASP A 82 4.48 -8.38 -5.86
CA ASP A 82 5.66 -7.68 -6.34
C ASP A 82 5.95 -6.43 -5.49
N PHE A 83 4.92 -5.63 -5.20
CA PHE A 83 5.10 -4.45 -4.38
C PHE A 83 5.49 -4.79 -2.95
N THR A 84 4.86 -5.80 -2.34
CA THR A 84 5.20 -6.26 -0.99
C THR A 84 6.63 -6.79 -0.93
N ALA A 85 7.08 -7.52 -1.95
CA ALA A 85 8.45 -8.00 -2.06
C ALA A 85 9.44 -6.83 -2.16
N GLU A 86 9.11 -5.80 -2.95
CA GLU A 86 9.96 -4.62 -3.11
C GLU A 86 10.06 -3.79 -1.81
N VAL A 87 8.93 -3.57 -1.12
CA VAL A 87 8.93 -2.93 0.22
C VAL A 87 9.81 -3.72 1.18
N CYS A 88 9.62 -5.04 1.27
CA CYS A 88 10.45 -5.90 2.11
C CYS A 88 11.94 -5.82 1.74
N ARG A 89 12.26 -5.81 0.45
CA ARG A 89 13.64 -5.71 -0.04
C ARG A 89 14.29 -4.41 0.42
N ILE A 90 13.60 -3.27 0.30
CA ILE A 90 14.11 -1.97 0.76
C ILE A 90 14.30 -1.96 2.27
N VAL A 91 13.30 -2.44 3.02
CA VAL A 91 13.36 -2.51 4.49
C VAL A 91 14.51 -3.38 4.98
N CYS A 92 14.72 -4.55 4.36
CA CYS A 92 15.78 -5.48 4.74
C CYS A 92 17.18 -5.08 4.27
N ALA A 93 17.30 -4.40 3.13
CA ALA A 93 18.60 -4.04 2.54
C ALA A 93 19.26 -2.82 3.21
N MET A 94 18.53 -2.07 4.03
CA MET A 94 19.00 -0.83 4.62
C MET A 94 19.53 -1.06 6.03
N GLU A 95 20.85 -1.19 6.16
CA GLU A 95 21.55 -1.32 7.45
C GLU A 95 21.40 -0.05 8.32
N GLN A 96 21.30 1.12 7.69
CA GLN A 96 21.00 2.40 8.33
C GLN A 96 20.08 3.20 7.42
N PHE A 97 18.87 3.52 7.90
CA PHE A 97 17.99 4.44 7.17
C PHE A 97 18.49 5.86 7.32
N THR A 98 18.62 6.53 6.19
CA THR A 98 18.84 7.98 6.12
C THR A 98 17.53 8.67 5.78
N GLU A 99 17.53 9.99 5.92
CA GLU A 99 16.47 10.86 5.42
C GLU A 99 16.17 10.59 3.94
N ASP A 100 17.20 10.37 3.12
CA ASP A 100 17.06 10.03 1.69
C ASP A 100 16.37 8.68 1.47
N SER A 101 16.70 7.67 2.28
CA SER A 101 16.04 6.36 2.25
C SER A 101 14.55 6.46 2.56
N LEU A 102 14.19 7.24 3.58
CA LEU A 102 12.78 7.48 3.94
C LEU A 102 12.05 8.25 2.84
N ALA A 103 12.70 9.25 2.24
CA ALA A 103 12.15 9.98 1.10
C ALA A 103 11.93 9.08 -0.12
N GLN A 104 12.85 8.16 -0.39
CA GLN A 104 12.72 7.18 -1.48
C GLN A 104 11.54 6.23 -1.24
N LEU A 105 11.44 5.68 -0.02
CA LEU A 105 10.32 4.79 0.35
C LEU A 105 8.97 5.52 0.22
N CYS A 106 8.90 6.78 0.70
CA CYS A 106 7.71 7.61 0.57
C CYS A 106 7.30 7.82 -0.90
N ARG A 107 8.26 8.14 -1.79
CA ARG A 107 7.98 8.31 -3.22
C ARG A 107 7.46 7.02 -3.84
N MET A 108 8.13 5.90 -3.57
CA MET A 108 7.72 4.59 -4.08
C MET A 108 6.30 4.22 -3.65
N LEU A 109 5.94 4.43 -2.38
CA LEU A 109 4.59 4.18 -1.87
C LEU A 109 3.55 5.07 -2.55
N THR A 110 3.87 6.35 -2.77
CA THR A 110 2.97 7.32 -3.39
C THR A 110 2.75 6.99 -4.88
N ASP A 111 3.83 6.73 -5.61
CA ASP A 111 3.80 6.41 -7.03
C ASP A 111 3.06 5.08 -7.28
N PHE A 112 3.35 4.06 -6.46
CA PHE A 112 2.64 2.79 -6.53
C PHE A 112 1.16 2.96 -6.23
N SER A 113 0.78 3.61 -5.12
CA SER A 113 -0.63 3.77 -4.74
C SER A 113 -1.43 4.47 -5.84
N ALA A 114 -0.89 5.54 -6.44
CA ALA A 114 -1.57 6.23 -7.54
C ALA A 114 -1.74 5.34 -8.77
N ALA A 115 -0.67 4.66 -9.20
CA ALA A 115 -0.72 3.80 -10.37
C ALA A 115 -1.58 2.54 -10.16
N HIS A 116 -1.52 1.95 -8.96
CA HIS A 116 -2.26 0.75 -8.59
C HIS A 116 -3.75 1.04 -8.54
N SER A 117 -4.17 2.13 -7.88
CA SER A 117 -5.58 2.50 -7.83
C SER A 117 -6.19 2.77 -9.20
N GLU A 118 -5.45 3.38 -10.13
CA GLU A 118 -5.95 3.60 -11.48
C GLU A 118 -6.10 2.29 -12.27
N ARG A 119 -5.12 1.38 -12.14
CA ARG A 119 -5.03 0.17 -12.96
C ARG A 119 -5.78 -1.03 -12.41
N HIS A 120 -5.98 -1.11 -11.09
CA HIS A 120 -6.48 -2.31 -10.42
C HIS A 120 -7.70 -2.00 -9.54
N ASP A 121 -7.57 -1.11 -8.54
CA ASP A 121 -8.64 -0.86 -7.57
C ASP A 121 -9.90 -0.29 -8.25
N LEU A 122 -9.76 0.72 -9.12
CA LEU A 122 -10.91 1.33 -9.79
C LEU A 122 -11.65 0.35 -10.72
N PRO A 123 -10.98 -0.45 -11.58
CA PRO A 123 -11.63 -1.54 -12.30
C PRO A 123 -12.38 -2.52 -11.40
N PHE A 124 -11.76 -3.01 -10.33
CA PHE A 124 -12.41 -3.89 -9.35
C PHE A 124 -13.65 -3.25 -8.74
N VAL A 125 -13.56 -2.00 -8.30
CA VAL A 125 -14.65 -1.25 -7.67
C VAL A 125 -15.82 -1.06 -8.63
N ARG A 126 -15.56 -0.73 -9.90
CA ARG A 126 -16.63 -0.62 -10.93
C ARG A 126 -17.40 -1.93 -11.05
N HIS A 127 -16.69 -3.06 -10.97
CA HIS A 127 -17.30 -4.37 -10.99
C HIS A 127 -18.16 -4.64 -9.74
N VAL A 128 -17.67 -4.27 -8.54
CA VAL A 128 -18.45 -4.39 -7.30
C VAL A 128 -19.74 -3.58 -7.38
N CYS A 129 -19.65 -2.33 -7.84
CA CYS A 129 -20.81 -1.47 -8.02
C CYS A 129 -21.82 -2.04 -9.03
N ALA A 130 -21.35 -2.62 -10.13
CA ALA A 130 -22.22 -3.26 -11.12
C ALA A 130 -22.92 -4.52 -10.56
N SER A 131 -22.22 -5.29 -9.73
CA SER A 131 -22.77 -6.50 -9.10
C SER A 131 -23.78 -6.19 -7.98
N ALA A 132 -23.70 -5.03 -7.33
CA ALA A 132 -24.65 -4.60 -6.30
C ALA A 132 -25.98 -4.03 -6.82
N MET A 133 -26.08 -3.78 -8.14
CA MET A 133 -27.27 -3.24 -8.81
C MET A 133 -28.19 -4.31 -9.42
N ASN A 134 -27.76 -5.58 -9.43
CA ASN A 134 -28.52 -6.73 -9.93
C ASN A 134 -29.04 -7.61 -8.78
#